data_AF-A0A1I8IXW1-F1
#
_entry.id   AF-A0A1I8IXW1-F1
#
_cell.length_a   1.000
_cell.length_b   1.000
_cell.length_c   1.000
_cell.angle_alpha   90.00
_cell.angle_beta   90.00
_cell.angle_gamma   90.00
#
_symmetry.space_group_name_H-M   'P 1'
#
loop_
_entity.id
_entity.type
_entity.pdbx_description
1 polymer ?
#
loop_
_entity_poly.entity_id
_entity_poly.type
_entity_poly.pdbx_seq_one_letter_code
_entity_poly.pdbx_strand_id
1 'polypeptide(L)' 'MIFEKMLCHKFTKFMTMRAEDFVVLRRQPVEGYDVSFLITNFHTEAMYKHKLVDFVITFMEEIDREISEMRLAINSPR' A
#
# COMPACT_ATOMS: atom_id res chain seq x y z
N MET A 1 4.13 -13.81 11.21
CA MET A 1 4.52 -12.63 12.00
C MET A 1 5.80 -11.93 11.52
N ILE A 2 7.03 -12.43 11.76
CA ILE A 2 8.26 -11.68 11.36
C ILE A 2 8.42 -11.62 9.83
N PHE A 3 8.17 -12.75 9.15
CA PHE A 3 8.35 -12.85 7.70
C PHE A 3 7.31 -12.03 6.92
N GLU A 4 6.05 -12.06 7.36
CA GLU A 4 4.98 -11.20 6.80
C GLU A 4 5.29 -9.72 6.99
N LYS A 5 5.76 -9.30 8.18
CA LYS A 5 6.19 -7.91 8.40
C LYS A 5 7.32 -7.51 7.45
N MET A 6 8.28 -8.39 7.20
CA MET A 6 9.38 -8.09 6.28
C MET A 6 8.92 -7.98 4.83
N LEU A 7 7.99 -8.86 4.41
CA LEU A 7 7.39 -8.84 3.07
C LEU A 7 6.50 -7.61 2.88
N CYS A 8 5.64 -7.31 3.85
CA CYS A 8 4.82 -6.11 3.89
C CYS A 8 5.70 -4.86 3.79
N HIS A 9 6.75 -4.76 4.61
CA HIS A 9 7.68 -3.63 4.59
C HIS A 9 8.41 -3.46 3.24
N LYS A 10 8.84 -4.56 2.60
CA LYS A 10 9.47 -4.48 1.27
C LYS A 10 8.47 -4.05 0.20
N PHE A 11 7.24 -4.56 0.27
CA PHE A 11 6.19 -4.24 -0.69
C PHE A 11 5.71 -2.79 -0.55
N THR A 12 5.39 -2.34 0.67
CA THR A 12 5.01 -0.94 0.91
C THR A 12 6.11 0.02 0.51
N LYS A 13 7.39 -0.34 0.74
CA LYS A 13 8.55 0.44 0.27
C LYS A 13 8.68 0.49 -1.25
N PHE A 14 8.25 -0.55 -1.97
CA PHE A 14 8.17 -0.55 -3.44
C PHE A 14 7.01 0.29 -3.97
N MET A 15 5.88 0.28 -3.27
CA MET A 15 4.72 1.10 -3.61
C MET A 15 4.97 2.59 -3.33
N THR A 16 5.67 2.94 -2.25
CA THR A 16 6.04 4.35 -1.96
C THR A 16 7.06 4.92 -2.95
N MET A 17 7.87 4.08 -3.61
CA MET A 17 8.71 4.53 -4.74
C MET A 17 7.90 5.00 -5.95
N ARG A 18 6.61 4.65 -6.04
CA ARG A 18 5.66 5.16 -7.04
C ARG A 18 4.71 6.22 -6.49
N ALA A 19 4.99 6.77 -5.30
CA ALA A 19 4.12 7.78 -4.69
C ALA A 19 3.96 9.06 -5.53
N GLU A 20 4.82 9.30 -6.51
CA GLU A 20 4.63 10.40 -7.48
C GLU A 20 3.45 10.14 -8.43
N ASP A 21 3.18 8.87 -8.76
CA ASP A 21 2.00 8.45 -9.51
C ASP A 21 0.76 8.32 -8.59
N PHE A 22 0.99 8.12 -7.29
CA PHE A 22 -0.06 8.01 -6.26
C PHE A 22 -0.08 9.25 -5.36
N VAL A 23 -0.71 10.33 -5.84
CA VAL A 23 -0.73 11.66 -5.20
C VAL A 23 -1.22 11.70 -3.73
N VAL A 24 -1.94 10.68 -3.28
CA VAL A 24 -2.43 10.55 -1.89
C VAL A 24 -1.51 9.73 -0.98
N LEU A 25 -0.51 9.03 -1.52
CA LEU A 25 0.40 8.19 -0.75
C LEU A 25 1.52 9.04 -0.15
N ARG A 26 1.78 8.89 1.15
CA ARG A 26 2.91 9.57 1.78
C ARG A 26 4.21 8.89 1.37
N ARG A 27 5.22 9.69 1.01
CA ARG A 27 6.59 9.21 0.73
C ARG A 27 7.23 8.49 1.94
N GLN A 28 6.85 8.91 3.14
CA GLN A 28 7.28 8.30 4.40
C GLN A 28 6.04 8.03 5.28
N PRO A 29 5.85 6.81 5.81
CA PRO A 29 4.75 6.52 6.72
C PRO A 29 4.94 7.20 8.08
N VAL A 30 3.86 7.28 8.87
CA VAL A 30 3.95 7.62 10.31
C VAL A 30 4.77 6.54 11.02
N GLU A 31 5.54 6.93 12.03
CA GLU A 31 6.26 5.97 12.89
C GLU A 31 5.32 4.90 13.44
N GLY A 32 5.75 3.64 13.39
CA GLY A 32 4.95 2.48 13.80
C GLY A 32 3.99 1.93 12.74
N TYR A 33 3.92 2.55 11.55
CA TYR A 33 3.07 2.09 10.43
C TYR A 33 3.90 1.76 9.19
N ASP A 34 3.43 0.78 8.41
CA ASP A 34 4.10 0.36 7.16
C ASP A 34 3.71 1.25 5.95
N VAL A 35 2.53 1.88 5.99
CA VAL A 35 2.03 2.76 4.93
C VAL A 35 1.19 3.90 5.54
N SER A 36 1.11 5.04 4.86
CA SER A 36 0.23 6.14 5.27
C SER A 36 -0.26 6.93 4.08
N PHE A 37 -1.51 7.38 4.14
CA PHE A 37 -2.12 8.26 3.15
C PHE A 37 -2.25 9.68 3.71
N LEU A 38 -2.12 10.68 2.83
CA LEU A 38 -2.43 12.07 3.11
C LEU A 38 -3.49 12.54 2.12
N ILE A 39 -4.71 12.70 2.61
CA ILE A 39 -5.84 13.20 1.81
C ILE A 39 -6.12 14.64 2.24
N THR A 40 -5.93 15.58 1.33
CA THR A 40 -6.17 17.01 1.55
C THR A 40 -7.47 17.45 0.87
N ASN A 41 -7.92 18.68 1.12
CA ASN A 41 -9.08 19.24 0.43
C ASN A 41 -8.85 19.29 -1.10
N PHE A 42 -7.64 19.63 -1.56
CA PHE A 42 -7.28 19.64 -2.98
C PHE A 42 -7.52 18.28 -3.66
N HIS A 43 -7.22 17.18 -2.98
CA HIS A 43 -7.50 15.84 -3.50
C HIS A 43 -9.00 15.61 -3.68
N THR A 44 -9.82 16.05 -2.71
CA THR A 44 -11.28 15.88 -2.76
C THR A 44 -11.99 16.88 -3.67
N GLU A 45 -11.33 17.96 -4.06
CA GLU A 45 -11.79 18.94 -5.06
C GLU A 45 -11.45 18.46 -6.48
N ALA A 46 -10.27 17.85 -6.68
CA ALA A 46 -9.81 17.35 -7.97
C ALA A 46 -10.31 15.93 -8.31
N MET A 47 -10.68 15.14 -7.30
CA MET A 47 -11.08 13.73 -7.47
C MET A 47 -12.42 13.45 -6.76
N TYR A 48 -13.19 12.50 -7.32
CA TYR A 48 -14.41 12.05 -6.66
C TYR A 48 -14.10 11.34 -5.34
N LYS A 49 -14.71 11.80 -4.25
CA LYS A 49 -14.51 11.25 -2.90
C LYS A 49 -14.72 9.74 -2.82
N HIS A 50 -15.73 9.21 -3.51
CA HIS A 50 -15.99 7.77 -3.54
C HIS A 50 -14.86 7.00 -4.24
N LYS A 51 -14.23 7.56 -5.28
CA LYS A 51 -13.07 6.94 -5.94
C LYS A 51 -11.82 6.93 -5.07
N LEU A 52 -11.65 7.92 -4.21
CA LEU A 52 -10.57 7.92 -3.21
C LEU A 52 -10.77 6.80 -2.18
N VAL A 53 -12.01 6.58 -1.75
CA VAL A 53 -12.35 5.47 -0.84
C VAL A 53 -12.13 4.12 -1.53
N ASP A 54 -12.66 3.95 -2.74
CA ASP A 54 -12.47 2.73 -3.56
C ASP A 54 -10.98 2.43 -3.71
N PHE A 55 -10.17 3.44 -4.03
CA PHE A 55 -8.72 3.29 -4.17
C PHE A 55 -8.05 2.78 -2.89
N VAL A 56 -8.39 3.33 -1.72
CA VAL A 56 -7.79 2.87 -0.44
C VAL A 56 -8.17 1.42 -0.15
N ILE A 57 -9.42 1.04 -0.41
CA ILE A 57 -9.89 -0.35 -0.22
C ILE A 57 -9.13 -1.29 -1.14
N THR A 58 -9.15 -1.02 -2.45
CA THR A 58 -8.47 -1.85 -3.45
C THR A 58 -6.97 -1.95 -3.15
N PHE A 59 -6.32 -0.84 -2.76
CA PHE A 59 -4.91 -0.86 -2.41
C PHE A 59 -4.61 -1.82 -1.25
N MET A 60 -5.49 -1.88 -0.24
CA MET A 60 -5.30 -2.79 0.89
C MET A 60 -5.53 -4.25 0.51
N GLU A 61 -6.54 -4.53 -0.30
CA GLU A 61 -6.82 -5.87 -0.83
C GLU A 61 -5.66 -6.41 -1.69
N GLU A 62 -5.07 -5.56 -2.53
CA GLU A 62 -3.93 -5.89 -3.38
C GLU A 62 -2.67 -6.22 -2.56
N ILE A 63 -2.42 -5.47 -1.48
CA ILE A 63 -1.31 -5.78 -0.53
C ILE A 63 -1.50 -7.15 0.09
N ASP A 64 -2.69 -7.44 0.61
CA ASP A 64 -2.97 -8.71 1.28
C ASP A 64 -2.85 -9.89 0.30
N ARG A 65 -3.32 -9.72 -0.94
CA ARG A 65 -3.18 -10.72 -2.00
C ARG A 65 -1.71 -10.96 -2.34
N GLU A 66 -0.92 -9.92 -2.60
CA GLU A 66 0.49 -10.06 -2.97
C GLU A 66 1.31 -10.72 -1.85
N ILE A 67 1.07 -10.34 -0.59
CA ILE A 67 1.73 -10.99 0.57
C ILE A 67 1.38 -12.49 0.60
N SER A 68 0.13 -12.84 0.35
CA SER A 68 -0.32 -14.23 0.30
C SER A 68 0.36 -15.02 -0.83
N GLU A 69 0.46 -14.44 -2.02
CA GLU A 69 1.15 -15.02 -3.18
C GLU A 69 2.66 -15.21 -2.93
N MET A 70 3.33 -14.19 -2.37
CA MET A 70 4.75 -14.27 -2.00
C MET A 70 5.00 -15.39 -0.99
N ARG A 71 4.10 -15.60 -0.02
CA ARG A 71 4.23 -16.73 0.93
C ARG A 71 4.11 -18.08 0.24
N LEU A 72 3.16 -18.23 -0.69
CA LEU A 72 2.98 -19.48 -1.44
C LEU A 72 4.19 -19.81 -2.30
N ALA A 73 4.77 -18.80 -2.97
CA ALA A 73 5.97 -18.95 -3.80
C ALA A 73 7.20 -19.42 -3.01
N ILE A 74 7.32 -19.03 -1.73
CA ILE A 74 8.43 -19.45 -0.86
C ILE A 74 8.21 -20.87 -0.31
N ASN A 75 6.96 -21.25 -0.04
CA ASN A 75 6.62 -22.56 0.52
C ASN A 75 6.46 -23.65 -0.54
N SER A 76 6.37 -23.29 -1.83
CA SER A 76 6.44 -24.22 -2.95
C SER A 76 7.81 -24.14 -3.60
N PRO A 77 8.83 -24.87 -3.08
CA PRO A 77 10.06 -25.05 -3.84
C PRO A 77 9.70 -25.77 -5.14
N ARG A 78 10.21 -25.27 -6.27
CA ARG A 78 10.38 -26.14 -7.44
C ARG A 78 11.33 -27.28 -7.08
#